data_AF-A0A8W8HX84-F1
#
_entry.id   AF-A0A8W8HX84-F1
#
_cell.length_a   1.000
_cell.length_b   1.000
_cell.length_c   1.000
_cell.angle_alpha   90.00
_cell.angle_beta   90.00
_cell.angle_gamma   90.00
#
_symmetry.space_group_name_H-M   'P 1'
#
loop_
_entity.id
_entity.type
_entity.pdbx_description
1 polymer ?
#
loop_
_entity_poly.entity_id
_entity_poly.type
_entity_poly.pdbx_seq_one_letter_code
_entity_poly.pdbx_strand_id
1 'polypeptide(L)'
;FYVFDGRCTDYIELVQDHSKAFKFLAFFELNLDRQCKMHKRRADMLLEVCNELNPQHYLLIVRQLIYELAEIYSGIMDIKYMILKEEGGQPSIHAIKKINSLALQSIQKYQAYIDSFKDNKPDLPDEYPELDTRPILVAWFCMGRLYSKILPLNVRERLDNIKKTEACYQYIIDYCKRHHKAAECMRAELEVCEEMVALLPLKMEKIRQEAEI
;
A
#
# COMPACT_ATOMS: atom_id res chain seq x y z
N PHE A 1 28.11 15.13 -4.97
CA PHE A 1 29.26 14.42 -5.58
C PHE A 1 28.81 13.34 -6.57
N TYR A 2 27.62 12.75 -6.40
CA TYR A 2 26.93 12.00 -7.46
C TYR A 2 25.75 12.83 -7.96
N VAL A 3 25.74 13.16 -9.25
CA VAL A 3 24.65 13.85 -9.95
C VAL A 3 24.06 12.82 -10.92
N PHE A 4 22.74 12.85 -11.14
CA PHE A 4 22.03 11.88 -12.00
C PHE A 4 22.68 11.73 -13.38
N ASP A 5 23.28 12.82 -13.89
CA ASP A 5 23.96 12.87 -15.17
C ASP A 5 25.26 12.04 -15.20
N GLY A 6 25.22 10.92 -15.93
CA GLY A 6 26.35 10.02 -16.18
C GLY A 6 26.54 8.84 -15.22
N ARG A 7 25.88 8.81 -14.05
CA ARG A 7 25.94 7.70 -13.07
C ARG A 7 24.58 7.38 -12.44
N CYS A 8 23.59 7.15 -13.29
CA CYS A 8 22.19 6.93 -12.89
C CYS A 8 22.04 5.80 -11.85
N THR A 9 22.66 4.64 -12.07
CA THR A 9 22.57 3.49 -11.14
C THR A 9 23.16 3.80 -9.76
N ASP A 10 24.39 4.33 -9.69
CA ASP A 10 25.05 4.69 -8.42
C ASP A 10 24.22 5.73 -7.64
N TYR A 11 23.62 6.69 -8.35
CA TYR A 11 22.76 7.70 -7.74
C TYR A 11 21.50 7.09 -7.13
N ILE A 12 20.83 6.17 -7.86
CA ILE A 12 19.65 5.46 -7.34
C ILE A 12 20.01 4.65 -6.10
N GLU A 13 21.10 3.89 -6.13
CA GLU A 13 21.55 3.07 -5.00
C GLU A 13 21.83 3.94 -3.77
N LEU A 14 22.51 5.07 -3.98
CA LEU A 14 22.78 6.03 -2.91
C LEU A 14 21.47 6.58 -2.31
N VAL A 15 20.49 6.93 -3.14
CA VAL A 15 19.18 7.42 -2.66
C VAL A 15 18.43 6.32 -1.90
N GLN A 16 18.44 5.08 -2.39
CA GLN A 16 17.84 3.94 -1.69
C GLN A 16 18.51 3.68 -0.34
N ASP A 17 19.84 3.80 -0.26
CA ASP A 17 20.57 3.64 1.01
C ASP A 17 20.28 4.78 1.99
N HIS A 18 20.13 6.02 1.51
CA HIS A 18 19.64 7.12 2.33
C HIS A 18 18.22 6.85 2.84
N SER A 19 17.33 6.32 1.98
CA SER A 19 15.99 5.92 2.39
C SER A 19 16.02 4.84 3.49
N LYS A 20 16.83 3.79 3.31
CA LYS A 20 17.01 2.71 4.30
C LYS A 20 17.57 3.25 5.62
N ALA A 21 18.56 4.14 5.58
CA ALA A 21 19.10 4.77 6.78
C ALA A 21 18.01 5.51 7.56
N PHE A 22 17.18 6.33 6.90
CA PHE A 22 16.02 6.96 7.55
C PHE A 22 15.01 5.93 8.07
N LYS A 23 14.78 4.81 7.37
CA LYS A 23 13.88 3.73 7.83
C LYS A 23 14.35 3.17 9.17
N PHE A 24 15.65 2.89 9.29
CA PHE A 24 16.23 2.35 10.52
C PHE A 24 16.28 3.38 11.65
N LEU A 25 16.57 4.64 11.34
CA LEU A 25 16.53 5.71 12.35
C LEU A 25 15.11 5.98 12.85
N ALA A 26 14.10 5.95 11.95
CA ALA A 26 12.70 6.17 12.32
C ALA A 26 12.18 5.13 13.30
N PHE A 27 12.72 3.90 13.30
CA PHE A 27 12.37 2.87 14.29
C PHE A 27 12.70 3.29 15.74
N PHE A 28 13.78 4.05 15.94
CA PHE A 28 14.21 4.51 17.26
C PHE A 28 13.66 5.90 17.63
N GLU A 29 12.93 6.56 16.73
CA GLU A 29 12.35 7.87 16.98
C GLU A 29 11.04 7.73 17.77
N LEU A 30 11.03 8.26 18.99
CA LEU A 30 9.89 8.18 19.91
C LEU A 30 8.83 9.24 19.60
N ASN A 31 9.20 10.36 18.97
CA ASN A 31 8.26 11.39 18.59
C ASN A 31 7.61 11.05 17.25
N LEU A 32 6.32 10.71 17.27
CA LEU A 32 5.56 10.29 16.08
C LEU A 32 5.57 11.32 14.94
N ASP A 33 5.60 12.62 15.24
CA ASP A 33 5.71 13.66 14.21
C ASP A 33 7.09 13.72 13.55
N ARG A 34 8.17 13.53 14.32
CA ARG A 34 9.52 13.40 13.76
C ARG A 34 9.64 12.11 12.94
N GLN A 35 9.07 11.01 13.42
CA GLN A 35 9.01 9.75 12.69
C GLN A 35 8.30 9.94 11.33
N CYS A 36 7.14 10.62 11.31
CA CYS A 36 6.46 11.00 10.06
C CYS A 36 7.34 11.83 9.13
N LYS A 37 8.07 12.82 9.65
CA LYS A 37 8.97 13.66 8.85
C LYS A 37 10.12 12.87 8.23
N MET A 38 10.68 11.89 8.95
CA MET A 38 11.69 10.98 8.41
C MET A 38 11.14 10.16 7.26
N HIS A 39 9.96 9.56 7.42
CA HIS A 39 9.29 8.83 6.33
C HIS A 39 8.92 9.74 5.15
N LYS A 40 8.49 10.99 5.41
CA LYS A 40 8.21 11.96 4.34
C LYS A 40 9.47 12.29 3.55
N ARG A 41 10.61 12.49 4.23
CA ARG A 41 11.92 12.70 3.60
C ARG A 41 12.28 11.53 2.68
N ARG A 42 12.04 10.28 3.13
CA ARG A 42 12.23 9.08 2.29
C ARG A 42 11.37 9.13 1.04
N ALA A 43 10.07 9.42 1.19
CA ALA A 43 9.15 9.50 0.05
C ALA A 43 9.60 10.55 -0.97
N ASP A 44 10.03 11.73 -0.51
CA ASP A 44 10.45 12.82 -1.38
C ASP A 44 11.68 12.46 -2.22
N MET A 45 12.71 11.89 -1.57
CA MET A 45 13.92 11.46 -2.29
C MET A 45 13.63 10.37 -3.33
N LEU A 46 12.79 9.38 -3.00
CA LEU A 46 12.46 8.30 -3.93
C LEU A 46 11.55 8.79 -5.08
N LEU A 47 10.67 9.76 -4.81
CA LEU A 47 9.79 10.33 -5.82
C LEU A 47 10.58 11.15 -6.85
N GLU A 48 11.58 11.92 -6.40
CA GLU A 48 12.51 12.63 -7.28
C GLU A 48 13.18 11.65 -8.26
N VAL A 49 13.73 10.54 -7.76
CA VAL A 49 14.32 9.48 -8.60
C VAL A 49 13.29 8.89 -9.57
N CYS A 50 12.08 8.55 -9.09
CA CYS A 50 11.05 7.97 -9.95
C CYS A 50 10.66 8.87 -11.13
N ASN A 51 10.70 10.19 -10.96
CA ASN A 51 10.33 11.15 -12.01
C ASN A 51 11.41 11.28 -13.09
N GLU A 52 12.66 10.95 -12.77
CA GLU A 52 13.80 11.04 -13.69
C GLU A 52 14.08 9.73 -14.43
N LEU A 53 13.61 8.58 -13.90
CA LEU A 53 13.85 7.28 -14.51
C LEU A 53 12.98 7.02 -15.74
N ASN A 54 13.60 6.53 -16.81
CA ASN A 54 12.88 5.94 -17.94
C ASN A 54 12.42 4.51 -17.57
N PRO A 55 11.11 4.24 -17.47
CA PRO A 55 10.60 2.93 -17.06
C PRO A 55 10.96 1.79 -18.01
N GLN A 56 11.26 2.07 -19.29
CA GLN A 56 11.61 1.04 -20.27
C GLN A 56 12.97 0.41 -20.00
N HIS A 57 13.93 1.18 -19.49
CA HIS A 57 15.29 0.71 -19.20
C HIS A 57 15.47 0.24 -17.75
N TYR A 58 14.64 0.75 -16.84
CA TYR A 58 14.80 0.55 -15.39
C TYR A 58 13.57 -0.07 -14.71
N LEU A 59 12.78 -0.86 -15.43
CA LEU A 59 11.50 -1.39 -14.95
C LEU A 59 11.59 -2.06 -13.57
N LEU A 60 12.61 -2.88 -13.32
CA LEU A 60 12.79 -3.55 -12.03
C LEU A 60 13.01 -2.54 -10.89
N ILE A 61 13.85 -1.53 -11.12
CA ILE A 61 14.12 -0.46 -10.15
C ILE A 61 12.85 0.35 -9.91
N VAL A 62 12.14 0.74 -10.98
CA VAL A 62 10.87 1.46 -10.88
C VAL A 62 9.86 0.68 -10.04
N ARG A 63 9.74 -0.64 -10.25
CA ARG A 63 8.90 -1.52 -9.43
C ARG A 63 9.30 -1.48 -7.96
N GLN A 64 10.59 -1.61 -7.65
CA GLN A 64 11.09 -1.55 -6.27
C GLN A 64 10.78 -0.19 -5.61
N LEU A 65 11.06 0.92 -6.30
CA LEU A 65 10.82 2.26 -5.77
C LEU A 65 9.33 2.55 -5.56
N ILE A 66 8.48 2.14 -6.50
CA ILE A 66 7.02 2.29 -6.36
C ILE A 66 6.51 1.47 -5.18
N TYR A 67 6.99 0.24 -5.01
CA TYR A 67 6.61 -0.60 -3.87
C TYR A 67 7.07 0.03 -2.54
N GLU A 68 8.31 0.51 -2.47
CA GLU A 68 8.83 1.19 -1.27
C GLU A 68 8.02 2.46 -0.94
N LEU A 69 7.65 3.25 -1.96
CA LEU A 69 6.76 4.40 -1.78
C LEU A 69 5.40 3.99 -1.21
N ALA A 70 4.84 2.88 -1.68
CA ALA A 70 3.58 2.35 -1.15
C ALA A 70 3.70 2.01 0.35
N GLU A 71 4.76 1.33 0.75
CA GLU A 71 5.06 1.03 2.15
C GLU A 71 5.26 2.30 2.99
N ILE A 72 5.98 3.30 2.47
CA ILE A 72 6.22 4.56 3.17
C ILE A 72 4.90 5.28 3.43
N TYR A 73 4.03 5.43 2.42
CA TYR A 73 2.75 6.09 2.61
C TYR A 73 1.84 5.33 3.58
N SER A 74 1.83 3.99 3.53
CA SER A 74 1.13 3.17 4.53
C SER A 74 1.68 3.39 5.93
N GLY A 75 3.00 3.46 6.10
CA GLY A 75 3.65 3.70 7.38
C GLY A 75 3.32 5.08 7.96
N ILE A 76 3.38 6.15 7.15
CA ILE A 76 2.99 7.50 7.59
C ILE A 76 1.51 7.52 7.98
N MET A 77 0.65 6.84 7.23
CA MET A 77 -0.78 6.71 7.53
C MET A 77 -1.01 6.03 8.87
N ASP A 78 -0.31 4.93 9.14
CA ASP A 78 -0.40 4.21 10.43
C ASP A 78 0.08 5.08 11.60
N ILE A 79 1.20 5.81 11.44
CA ILE A 79 1.67 6.74 12.48
C ILE A 79 0.66 7.86 12.73
N LYS A 80 0.05 8.42 11.67
CA LYS A 80 -0.99 9.45 11.82
C LYS A 80 -2.24 8.91 12.50
N TYR A 81 -2.57 7.64 12.29
CA TYR A 81 -3.60 6.95 13.06
C TYR A 81 -3.26 6.80 14.54
N MET A 82 -2.00 6.50 14.86
CA MET A 82 -1.54 6.41 16.26
C MET A 82 -1.66 7.77 16.95
N ILE A 83 -1.17 8.84 16.32
CA ILE A 83 -1.32 10.22 16.84
C ILE A 83 -2.79 10.53 17.10
N LEU A 84 -3.68 10.24 16.13
CA LEU A 84 -5.10 10.49 16.29
C LEU A 84 -5.73 9.72 17.46
N LYS A 85 -5.27 8.50 17.72
CA LYS A 85 -5.72 7.70 18.86
C LYS A 85 -5.20 8.25 20.20
N GLU A 86 -3.96 8.76 20.23
CA GLU A 86 -3.33 9.34 21.42
C GLU A 86 -3.93 10.70 21.79
N GLU A 87 -4.26 11.55 20.81
CA GLU A 87 -4.91 12.84 21.03
C GLU A 87 -6.30 12.68 21.68
N GLY A 88 -6.99 11.58 21.38
CA GLY A 88 -8.34 11.30 21.87
C GLY A 88 -9.39 12.27 21.31
N GLY A 89 -10.65 12.01 21.66
CA GLY A 89 -11.78 12.82 21.20
C GLY A 89 -12.16 12.60 19.73
N GLN A 90 -12.95 13.53 19.19
CA GLN A 90 -13.45 13.43 17.82
C GLN A 90 -12.39 13.93 16.82
N PRO A 91 -12.00 13.11 15.83
CA PRO A 91 -11.03 13.51 14.82
C PRO A 91 -11.47 14.76 14.03
N SER A 92 -10.55 15.69 13.83
CA SER A 92 -10.81 16.82 12.93
C SER A 92 -10.96 16.33 11.48
N ILE A 93 -11.81 17.00 10.70
CA ILE A 93 -11.99 16.71 9.27
C ILE A 93 -10.64 16.80 8.52
N HIS A 94 -9.76 17.72 8.94
CA HIS A 94 -8.43 17.85 8.36
C HIS A 94 -7.57 16.61 8.60
N ALA A 95 -7.54 16.08 9.83
CA ALA A 95 -6.83 14.87 10.17
C ALA A 95 -7.36 13.65 9.39
N ILE A 96 -8.70 13.51 9.32
CA ILE A 96 -9.37 12.46 8.53
C ILE A 96 -8.93 12.52 7.07
N LYS A 97 -9.04 13.69 6.43
CA LYS A 97 -8.64 13.87 5.03
C LYS A 97 -7.16 13.56 4.81
N LYS A 98 -6.29 13.91 5.76
CA LYS A 98 -4.86 13.63 5.66
C LYS A 98 -4.56 12.14 5.70
N ILE A 99 -5.18 11.40 6.63
CA ILE A 99 -5.05 9.94 6.74
C ILE A 99 -5.57 9.26 5.47
N ASN A 100 -6.76 9.64 5.01
CA ASN A 100 -7.35 9.07 3.80
C ASN A 100 -6.48 9.35 2.57
N SER A 101 -5.94 10.57 2.44
CA SER A 101 -5.03 10.93 1.35
C SER A 101 -3.76 10.07 1.33
N LEU A 102 -3.20 9.74 2.50
CA LEU A 102 -2.02 8.86 2.59
C LEU A 102 -2.38 7.40 2.23
N ALA A 103 -3.53 6.90 2.69
CA ALA A 103 -4.02 5.58 2.31
C ALA A 103 -4.21 5.46 0.80
N LEU A 104 -4.86 6.46 0.17
CA LEU A 104 -5.09 6.49 -1.27
C LEU A 104 -3.78 6.60 -2.08
N GLN A 105 -2.80 7.38 -1.61
CA GLN A 105 -1.47 7.42 -2.24
C GLN A 105 -0.77 6.06 -2.16
N SER A 106 -0.83 5.38 -1.02
CA SER A 106 -0.27 4.03 -0.86
C SER A 106 -0.94 3.03 -1.81
N ILE A 107 -2.28 3.04 -1.87
CA ILE A 107 -3.07 2.20 -2.78
C ILE A 107 -2.69 2.47 -4.24
N GLN A 108 -2.58 3.73 -4.65
CA GLN A 108 -2.18 4.08 -6.02
C GLN A 108 -0.80 3.53 -6.37
N LYS A 109 0.14 3.54 -5.43
CA LYS A 109 1.48 2.98 -5.65
C LYS A 109 1.45 1.44 -5.73
N TYR A 110 0.74 0.75 -4.84
CA TYR A 110 0.56 -0.71 -4.96
C TYR A 110 -0.12 -1.10 -6.28
N GLN A 111 -1.17 -0.37 -6.68
CA GLN A 111 -1.85 -0.61 -7.95
C GLN A 111 -0.90 -0.39 -9.14
N ALA A 112 -0.10 0.67 -9.14
CA ALA A 112 0.89 0.92 -10.19
C ALA A 112 1.96 -0.18 -10.25
N TYR A 113 2.38 -0.72 -9.09
CA TYR A 113 3.27 -1.88 -9.04
C TYR A 113 2.62 -3.11 -9.68
N ILE A 114 1.38 -3.46 -9.30
CA ILE A 114 0.63 -4.58 -9.88
C ILE A 114 0.45 -4.39 -11.39
N ASP A 115 0.01 -3.21 -11.83
CA ASP A 115 -0.22 -2.88 -13.23
C ASP A 115 1.05 -2.97 -14.08
N SER A 116 2.23 -2.77 -13.48
CA SER A 116 3.49 -2.92 -14.20
C SER A 116 3.75 -4.35 -14.69
N PHE A 117 3.03 -5.35 -14.18
CA PHE A 117 3.11 -6.76 -14.63
C PHE A 117 2.16 -7.09 -15.79
N LYS A 118 1.31 -6.15 -16.20
CA LYS A 118 0.43 -6.34 -17.37
C LYS A 118 1.20 -6.41 -18.69
N ASP A 119 2.43 -5.88 -18.75
CA ASP A 119 3.27 -5.90 -19.95
C ASP A 119 2.53 -5.37 -21.21
N ASN A 120 1.91 -4.19 -21.07
CA ASN A 120 1.06 -3.55 -22.09
C ASN A 120 -0.22 -4.31 -22.49
N LYS A 121 -0.60 -5.37 -21.76
CA LYS A 121 -1.89 -6.06 -21.91
C LYS A 121 -2.97 -5.39 -21.06
N PRO A 122 -4.26 -5.58 -21.38
CA PRO A 122 -5.35 -5.09 -20.53
C PRO A 122 -5.37 -5.79 -19.16
N ASP A 123 -5.08 -7.09 -19.16
CA ASP A 123 -5.24 -7.98 -18.01
C ASP A 123 -3.89 -8.40 -17.42
N LEU A 124 -3.92 -8.75 -16.13
CA LEU A 124 -2.79 -9.37 -15.45
C LEU A 124 -2.55 -10.77 -16.02
N PRO A 125 -1.30 -11.26 -16.04
CA PRO A 125 -1.02 -12.63 -16.47
C PRO A 125 -1.76 -13.63 -15.59
N ASP A 126 -2.15 -14.76 -16.19
CA ASP A 126 -2.85 -15.84 -15.45
C ASP A 126 -1.97 -16.40 -14.33
N GLU A 127 -0.67 -16.58 -14.61
CA GLU A 127 0.33 -17.01 -13.65
C GLU A 127 1.44 -15.95 -13.53
N TYR A 128 1.75 -15.56 -12.30
CA TYR A 128 2.84 -14.63 -11.99
C TYR A 128 4.22 -15.32 -12.02
N PRO A 129 5.29 -14.55 -12.32
CA PRO A 129 6.65 -15.05 -12.12
C PRO A 129 6.86 -15.53 -10.69
N GLU A 130 7.61 -16.62 -10.50
CA GLU A 130 7.80 -17.26 -9.19
C GLU A 130 8.33 -16.30 -8.12
N LEU A 131 9.33 -15.47 -8.48
CA LEU A 131 9.93 -14.49 -7.56
C LEU A 131 9.01 -13.31 -7.24
N ASP A 132 8.06 -12.99 -8.12
CA ASP A 132 7.15 -11.85 -7.98
C ASP A 132 5.77 -12.25 -7.43
N THR A 133 5.45 -13.54 -7.41
CA THR A 133 4.12 -14.04 -6.98
C THR A 133 3.77 -13.56 -5.58
N ARG A 134 4.64 -13.76 -4.59
CA ARG A 134 4.37 -13.31 -3.21
C ARG A 134 4.28 -11.77 -3.13
N PRO A 135 5.26 -10.99 -3.61
CA PRO A 135 5.15 -9.52 -3.61
C PRO A 135 3.86 -8.98 -4.23
N ILE A 136 3.39 -9.53 -5.35
CA ILE A 136 2.15 -9.11 -6.01
C ILE A 136 0.93 -9.40 -5.13
N LEU A 137 0.83 -10.60 -4.57
CA LEU A 137 -0.30 -10.97 -3.70
C LEU A 137 -0.28 -10.20 -2.37
N VAL A 138 0.90 -9.90 -1.82
CA VAL A 138 1.04 -9.02 -0.65
C VAL A 138 0.62 -7.59 -0.99
N ALA A 139 0.89 -7.07 -2.20
CA ALA A 139 0.40 -5.76 -2.61
C ALA A 139 -1.14 -5.70 -2.62
N TRP A 140 -1.81 -6.73 -3.16
CA TRP A 140 -3.27 -6.86 -3.07
C TRP A 140 -3.77 -6.90 -1.62
N PHE A 141 -3.10 -7.66 -0.75
CA PHE A 141 -3.45 -7.77 0.66
C PHE A 141 -3.33 -6.42 1.36
N CYS A 142 -2.22 -5.71 1.13
CA CYS A 142 -1.99 -4.37 1.64
C CYS A 142 -3.05 -3.38 1.15
N MET A 143 -3.44 -3.42 -0.12
CA MET A 143 -4.54 -2.60 -0.64
C MET A 143 -5.87 -2.87 0.09
N GLY A 144 -6.22 -4.14 0.30
CA GLY A 144 -7.41 -4.52 1.06
C GLY A 144 -7.40 -3.95 2.49
N ARG A 145 -6.26 -4.09 3.18
CA ARG A 145 -6.03 -3.49 4.51
C ARG A 145 -6.17 -1.97 4.50
N LEU A 146 -5.59 -1.30 3.51
CA LEU A 146 -5.66 0.16 3.36
C LEU A 146 -7.10 0.64 3.15
N TYR A 147 -7.87 0.01 2.26
CA TYR A 147 -9.28 0.35 2.07
C TYR A 147 -10.09 0.18 3.37
N SER A 148 -9.83 -0.87 4.15
CA SER A 148 -10.52 -1.09 5.44
C SER A 148 -10.15 -0.06 6.51
N LYS A 149 -9.02 0.63 6.33
CA LYS A 149 -8.52 1.70 7.20
C LYS A 149 -8.84 3.10 6.66
N ILE A 150 -9.57 3.28 5.57
CA ILE A 150 -10.05 4.61 5.19
C ILE A 150 -11.13 5.04 6.18
N LEU A 151 -11.07 6.28 6.67
CA LEU A 151 -12.06 6.89 7.57
C LEU A 151 -13.19 7.51 6.72
N PRO A 152 -14.32 6.82 6.52
CA PRO A 152 -15.37 7.30 5.62
C PRO A 152 -16.09 8.52 6.21
N LEU A 153 -16.46 9.48 5.35
CA LEU A 153 -17.24 10.65 5.74
C LEU A 153 -18.75 10.43 5.65
N ASN A 154 -19.18 9.34 5.00
CA ASN A 154 -20.59 8.98 4.86
C ASN A 154 -20.76 7.46 4.66
N VAL A 155 -21.99 6.97 4.78
CA VAL A 155 -22.34 5.55 4.66
C VAL A 155 -21.97 4.98 3.29
N ARG A 156 -22.16 5.75 2.21
CA ARG A 156 -21.84 5.31 0.85
C ARG A 156 -20.35 5.03 0.69
N GLU A 157 -19.49 5.93 1.17
CA GLU A 157 -18.04 5.75 1.17
C GLU A 157 -17.62 4.55 2.03
N ARG A 158 -18.26 4.36 3.20
CA ARG A 158 -18.01 3.19 4.05
C ARG A 158 -18.30 1.88 3.33
N LEU A 159 -19.44 1.78 2.65
CA LEU A 159 -19.84 0.59 1.89
C LEU A 159 -18.92 0.36 0.68
N ASP A 160 -18.53 1.43 -0.02
CA ASP A 160 -17.59 1.34 -1.15
C ASP A 160 -16.21 0.84 -0.71
N ASN A 161 -15.69 1.34 0.41
CA ASN A 161 -14.44 0.87 0.98
C ASN A 161 -14.50 -0.61 1.37
N ILE A 162 -15.61 -1.07 1.95
CA ILE A 162 -15.79 -2.51 2.26
C ILE A 162 -15.79 -3.36 1.00
N LYS A 163 -16.52 -2.95 -0.05
CA LYS A 163 -16.51 -3.67 -1.35
C LYS A 163 -15.11 -3.75 -1.95
N LYS A 164 -14.33 -2.67 -1.86
CA LYS A 164 -12.95 -2.65 -2.36
C LYS A 164 -12.02 -3.54 -1.54
N THR A 165 -12.19 -3.56 -0.21
CA THR A 165 -11.48 -4.52 0.65
C THR A 165 -11.82 -5.96 0.27
N GLU A 166 -13.11 -6.28 0.13
CA GLU A 166 -13.58 -7.61 -0.27
C GLU A 166 -13.01 -8.01 -1.64
N ALA A 167 -13.05 -7.13 -2.64
CA ALA A 167 -12.50 -7.40 -3.96
C ALA A 167 -11.00 -7.72 -3.93
N CYS A 168 -10.21 -7.01 -3.11
CA CYS A 168 -8.78 -7.28 -2.98
C CYS A 168 -8.51 -8.67 -2.37
N TYR A 169 -9.25 -9.04 -1.33
CA TYR A 169 -9.07 -10.33 -0.65
C TYR A 169 -9.61 -11.49 -1.49
N GLN A 170 -10.75 -11.30 -2.15
CA GLN A 170 -11.33 -12.26 -3.09
C GLN A 170 -10.36 -12.58 -4.23
N TYR A 171 -9.67 -11.57 -4.77
CA TYR A 171 -8.64 -11.76 -5.78
C TYR A 171 -7.54 -12.73 -5.33
N ILE A 172 -7.04 -12.58 -4.10
CA ILE A 172 -6.02 -13.46 -3.53
C ILE A 172 -6.54 -14.88 -3.39
N ILE A 173 -7.75 -15.05 -2.86
CA ILE A 173 -8.38 -16.37 -2.68
C ILE A 173 -8.50 -17.08 -4.04
N ASP A 174 -9.03 -16.38 -5.05
CA ASP A 174 -9.27 -16.96 -6.37
C ASP A 174 -7.97 -17.27 -7.12
N TYR A 175 -6.92 -16.48 -6.90
CA TYR A 175 -5.59 -16.78 -7.41
C TYR A 175 -5.00 -18.02 -6.71
N CYS A 176 -4.99 -18.07 -5.37
CA CYS A 176 -4.44 -19.18 -4.59
C CYS A 176 -5.18 -20.50 -4.82
N LYS A 177 -6.49 -20.48 -5.10
CA LYS A 177 -7.26 -21.67 -5.49
C LYS A 177 -6.77 -22.30 -6.80
N ARG A 178 -6.28 -21.47 -7.74
CA ARG A 178 -5.80 -21.91 -9.06
C ARG A 178 -4.32 -22.27 -9.05
N HIS A 179 -3.54 -21.67 -8.15
CA HIS A 179 -2.08 -21.84 -8.08
C HIS A 179 -1.63 -22.32 -6.68
N HIS A 180 -1.49 -23.64 -6.50
CA HIS A 180 -1.16 -24.24 -5.19
C HIS A 180 0.12 -23.70 -4.53
N LYS A 181 1.19 -23.45 -5.30
CA LYS A 181 2.42 -22.85 -4.78
C LYS A 181 2.20 -21.45 -4.21
N ALA A 182 1.28 -20.68 -4.78
CA ALA A 182 0.90 -19.37 -4.27
C ALA A 182 0.13 -19.48 -2.95
N ALA A 183 -0.75 -20.48 -2.82
CA ALA A 183 -1.44 -20.75 -1.56
C ALA A 183 -0.46 -21.14 -0.43
N GLU A 184 0.58 -21.92 -0.74
CA GLU A 184 1.60 -22.29 0.23
C GLU A 184 2.40 -21.07 0.72
N CYS A 185 2.82 -20.18 -0.19
CA CYS A 185 3.57 -19.00 0.20
C CYS A 185 2.67 -17.98 0.93
N MET A 186 1.41 -17.82 0.53
CA MET A 186 0.49 -16.85 1.14
C MET A 186 -0.31 -17.40 2.34
N ARG A 187 0.06 -18.54 2.93
CA ARG A 187 -0.77 -19.25 3.92
C ARG A 187 -1.39 -18.36 5.01
N ALA A 188 -0.58 -17.52 5.65
CA ALA A 188 -1.04 -16.67 6.75
C ALA A 188 -2.00 -15.57 6.27
N GLU A 189 -1.67 -14.90 5.16
CA GLU A 189 -2.53 -13.87 4.58
C GLU A 189 -3.81 -14.46 3.98
N LEU A 190 -3.75 -15.66 3.41
CA LEU A 190 -4.87 -16.35 2.77
C LEU A 190 -5.95 -16.72 3.81
N GLU A 191 -5.57 -17.27 4.96
CA GLU A 191 -6.49 -17.57 6.06
C GLU A 191 -7.26 -16.31 6.49
N VAL A 192 -6.54 -15.20 6.67
CA VAL A 192 -7.16 -13.90 7.00
C VAL A 192 -8.08 -13.42 5.87
N CYS A 193 -7.71 -13.59 4.60
CA CYS A 193 -8.55 -13.20 3.48
C CYS A 193 -9.87 -13.99 3.46
N GLU A 194 -9.81 -15.31 3.64
CA GLU A 194 -10.97 -16.20 3.65
C GLU A 194 -11.95 -15.86 4.77
N GLU A 195 -11.44 -15.69 6.00
CA GLU A 195 -12.25 -15.26 7.15
C GLU A 195 -12.91 -13.90 6.90
N MET A 196 -12.14 -12.93 6.39
CA MET A 196 -12.65 -11.59 6.16
C MET A 196 -13.73 -11.57 5.08
N VAL A 197 -13.51 -12.24 3.94
CA VAL A 197 -14.50 -12.30 2.85
C VAL A 197 -15.82 -12.93 3.33
N ALA A 198 -15.77 -13.93 4.21
CA ALA A 198 -16.98 -14.50 4.80
C ALA A 198 -17.77 -13.50 5.68
N LEU A 199 -17.09 -12.57 6.34
CA LEU A 199 -17.67 -11.64 7.30
C LEU A 199 -18.10 -10.29 6.71
N LEU A 200 -17.43 -9.81 5.67
CA LEU A 200 -17.67 -8.48 5.09
C LEU A 200 -19.10 -8.27 4.55
N PRO A 201 -19.77 -9.25 3.90
CA PRO A 201 -21.15 -9.11 3.48
C PRO A 201 -22.13 -8.84 4.62
N LEU A 202 -21.99 -9.55 5.74
CA LEU A 202 -22.81 -9.36 6.93
C LEU A 202 -22.60 -7.96 7.53
N LYS A 203 -21.35 -7.49 7.53
CA LYS A 203 -21.01 -6.14 7.98
C LYS A 203 -21.65 -5.07 7.07
N MET A 204 -21.66 -5.27 5.75
CA MET A 204 -22.30 -4.34 4.81
C MET A 204 -23.81 -4.26 5.04
N GLU A 205 -24.46 -5.41 5.25
CA GLU A 205 -25.91 -5.47 5.47
C GLU A 205 -26.31 -4.74 6.75
N LYS A 206 -25.58 -4.98 7.85
CA LYS A 206 -25.78 -4.24 9.10
C LYS A 206 -25.67 -2.72 8.93
N ILE A 207 -24.68 -2.25 8.17
CA ILE A 207 -24.50 -0.82 7.89
C ILE A 207 -25.66 -0.23 7.08
N ARG A 208 -26.25 -1.00 6.15
CA ARG A 208 -27.42 -0.55 5.37
C ARG A 208 -28.63 -0.40 6.28
N GLN A 209 -28.89 -1.39 7.12
CA GLN A 209 -30.00 -1.36 8.07
C GLN A 209 -29.88 -0.19 9.06
N GLU A 210 -28.69 0.07 9.58
CA GLU A 210 -28.43 1.22 10.47
C GLU A 210 -28.63 2.59 9.78
N ALA A 211 -28.56 2.65 8.45
CA ALA A 211 -28.69 3.89 7.68
C ALA A 211 -30.12 4.16 7.16
N GLU A 212 -31.00 3.16 7.23
CA GLU A 212 -32.43 3.27 6.87
C GLU A 212 -33.31 3.72 8.04
N ILE A 213 -32.74 3.78 9.25
CA ILE A 213 -33.35 4.29 10.50
C ILE A 213 -32.97 5.77 10.69
#